data_AF-A0A263BVJ0-F1
#
_entry.id   AF-A0A263BVJ0-F1
#
_cell.length_a   1.000
_cell.length_b   1.000
_cell.length_c   1.000
_cell.angle_alpha   90.00
_cell.angle_beta   90.00
_cell.angle_gamma   90.00
#
_symmetry.space_group_name_H-M   'P 1'
#
loop_
_entity.id
_entity.type
_entity.pdbx_description
1 polymer ?
#
loop_
_entity_poly.entity_id
_entity_poly.type
_entity_poly.pdbx_seq_one_letter_code
_entity_poly.pdbx_strand_id
1 'polypeptide(L)'
;MHIKRGSSLNLTLGVAYMGWEAIIDMHKQFNHTTLLGKQLDNNTWKFKWNFGHLNSEHTIDITLMQPINDVEFIISPYSKVVSSLEEALALNDWKLFSPSVIHSQFRESIWEIVHTANISRERKLKWFAACYPEKQKLSKVASQLLQSEYTIGIIGQTTNTLEEASEEQGIWKYVDVTNIFSNAAFEFDYDIFRKYVSYKLKILEEYNGPEYFKLISNFESNKLIQSIIFQNYSTSRMKGKFTNALDLQGPLDLICCHDCRAHSSVTDFVLRKTCSSCGGRLRPSMTLAGEKFKKKNWVNVVTEFEKAELIFCIDCDVSVPYFSKLMEKTNGNVIILSTTKQLIEIKKNTRTEHYIEIDPNKFLSEINMLLSL
;
A
#
# COMPACT_ATOMS: atom_id res chain seq x y z
N MET A 1 48.18 1.38 12.65
CA MET A 1 47.74 0.15 13.34
C MET A 1 46.33 0.41 13.87
N HIS A 2 45.32 0.16 13.04
CA HIS A 2 43.92 0.49 13.33
C HIS A 2 43.24 -0.71 14.02
N ILE A 3 42.75 -0.49 15.24
CA ILE A 3 41.92 -1.45 15.96
C ILE A 3 40.51 -1.38 15.37
N LYS A 4 40.08 -2.51 14.78
CA LYS A 4 38.73 -2.74 14.26
C LYS A 4 37.71 -2.65 15.40
N ARG A 5 36.73 -1.74 15.30
CA ARG A 5 35.50 -1.81 16.11
C ARG A 5 34.69 -3.02 15.64
N GLY A 6 34.52 -3.95 16.58
CA GLY A 6 33.89 -5.25 16.39
C GLY A 6 32.40 -5.18 16.08
N SER A 7 32.01 -6.20 15.34
CA SER A 7 30.68 -6.68 14.98
C SER A 7 29.61 -6.52 16.06
N SER A 8 28.46 -6.02 15.62
CA SER A 8 27.14 -6.17 16.25
C SER A 8 26.91 -7.61 16.70
N LEU A 9 26.76 -7.82 18.02
CA LEU A 9 26.22 -9.06 18.54
C LEU A 9 24.78 -9.23 18.06
N ASN A 10 24.57 -10.20 17.17
CA ASN A 10 23.28 -10.83 16.97
C ASN A 10 22.93 -11.56 18.28
N LEU A 11 22.07 -10.97 19.10
CA LEU A 11 21.39 -11.65 20.20
C LEU A 11 20.32 -12.57 19.61
N THR A 12 20.75 -13.70 19.05
CA THR A 12 19.89 -14.86 18.87
C THR A 12 19.36 -15.30 20.22
N LEU A 13 18.03 -15.27 20.35
CA LEU A 13 17.19 -16.03 21.27
C LEU A 13 17.90 -17.23 21.92
N GLY A 14 17.89 -17.29 23.24
CA GLY A 14 18.29 -18.50 23.96
C GLY A 14 18.76 -18.27 25.38
N VAL A 15 17.94 -17.68 26.25
CA VAL A 15 18.07 -17.95 27.69
C VAL A 15 16.89 -18.82 28.09
N ALA A 16 17.02 -20.12 27.79
CA ALA A 16 16.13 -21.15 28.28
C ALA A 16 16.33 -21.26 29.80
N TYR A 17 15.57 -20.48 30.56
CA TYR A 17 15.51 -20.62 32.02
C TYR A 17 14.76 -21.92 32.32
N MET A 18 15.46 -23.03 32.62
CA MET A 18 14.86 -24.27 33.15
C MET A 18 13.63 -24.80 32.38
N GLY A 19 13.69 -24.78 31.03
CA GLY A 19 12.61 -25.23 30.15
C GLY A 19 11.44 -24.24 29.99
N TRP A 20 11.62 -22.98 30.39
CA TRP A 20 10.70 -21.89 30.07
C TRP A 20 11.18 -21.13 28.83
N GLU A 21 10.24 -20.79 27.97
CA GLU A 21 10.43 -20.09 26.71
C GLU A 21 9.61 -18.79 26.70
N ALA A 22 10.07 -17.78 25.95
CA ALA A 22 9.34 -16.54 25.81
C ALA A 22 8.15 -16.74 24.86
N ILE A 23 6.93 -16.66 25.39
CA ILE A 23 5.69 -16.70 24.60
C ILE A 23 5.43 -15.34 23.98
N ILE A 24 5.55 -14.29 24.80
CA ILE A 24 5.44 -12.90 24.38
C ILE A 24 6.57 -12.14 25.05
N ASP A 25 7.43 -11.53 24.25
CA ASP A 25 8.40 -10.57 24.74
C ASP A 25 7.98 -9.15 24.34
N MET A 26 8.03 -8.22 25.28
CA MET A 26 7.51 -6.86 25.06
C MET A 26 8.28 -5.80 25.82
N HIS A 27 8.21 -4.58 25.29
CA HIS A 27 8.80 -3.40 25.89
C HIS A 27 7.82 -2.23 25.94
N LYS A 28 7.94 -1.41 26.99
CA LYS A 28 7.28 -0.11 27.11
C LYS A 28 8.25 0.85 27.78
N GLN A 29 8.83 1.76 26.99
CA GLN A 29 9.89 2.66 27.44
C GLN A 29 11.05 1.87 28.07
N PHE A 30 11.31 2.04 29.37
CA PHE A 30 12.37 1.37 30.13
C PHE A 30 11.93 0.04 30.76
N ASN A 31 10.66 -0.33 30.67
CA ASN A 31 10.14 -1.56 31.24
C ASN A 31 10.14 -2.68 30.20
N HIS A 32 10.66 -3.83 30.61
CA HIS A 32 10.66 -5.07 29.84
C HIS A 32 9.73 -6.06 30.54
N THR A 33 8.82 -6.66 29.78
CA THR A 33 7.85 -7.61 30.31
C THR A 33 7.76 -8.80 29.38
N THR A 34 7.94 -10.00 29.93
CA THR A 34 7.90 -11.25 29.17
C THR A 34 6.85 -12.19 29.75
N LEU A 35 5.96 -12.71 28.91
CA LEU A 35 5.16 -13.88 29.24
C LEU A 35 5.99 -15.12 28.93
N LEU A 36 6.32 -15.90 29.95
CA LEU A 36 7.04 -17.16 29.81
C LEU A 36 6.06 -18.33 29.76
N GLY A 37 6.40 -19.36 28.99
CA GLY A 37 5.65 -20.59 28.85
C GLY A 37 6.56 -21.80 28.97
N LYS A 38 6.08 -22.88 29.58
CA LYS A 38 6.78 -24.16 29.68
C LYS A 38 5.88 -25.26 29.16
N GLN A 39 6.33 -25.93 28.10
CA GLN A 39 5.67 -27.12 27.59
C GLN A 39 5.98 -28.31 28.50
N LEU A 40 4.96 -29.10 28.81
CA LEU A 40 5.05 -30.33 29.59
C LEU A 40 5.03 -31.54 28.65
N ASP A 41 5.46 -32.70 29.14
CA ASP A 41 5.58 -33.94 28.35
C ASP A 41 4.25 -34.42 27.75
N ASN A 42 3.12 -34.00 28.32
CA ASN A 42 1.78 -34.28 27.81
C ASN A 42 1.29 -33.24 26.78
N ASN A 43 2.18 -32.42 26.22
CA ASN A 43 1.91 -31.31 25.30
C ASN A 43 1.03 -30.18 25.87
N THR A 44 0.81 -30.12 27.18
CA THR A 44 0.15 -28.98 27.83
C THR A 44 1.15 -27.90 28.23
N TRP A 45 0.68 -26.69 28.46
CA TRP A 45 1.53 -25.54 28.77
C TRP A 45 1.25 -24.97 30.17
N LYS A 46 2.29 -24.48 30.82
CA LYS A 46 2.21 -23.60 32.00
C LYS A 46 2.73 -22.23 31.63
N PHE A 47 2.16 -21.19 32.22
CA PHE A 47 2.50 -19.80 31.90
C PHE A 47 2.80 -18.99 33.16
N LYS A 48 3.71 -18.01 33.08
CA LYS A 48 3.96 -17.03 34.13
C LYS A 48 4.51 -15.72 33.55
N TRP A 49 4.18 -14.60 34.17
CA TRP A 49 4.75 -13.31 33.81
C TRP A 49 6.13 -13.09 34.45
N ASN A 50 7.06 -12.51 33.70
CA ASN A 50 8.32 -12.02 34.22
C ASN A 50 8.42 -10.52 33.95
N PHE A 51 8.70 -9.73 34.98
CA PHE A 51 8.79 -8.27 34.89
C PHE A 51 10.25 -7.86 35.10
N GLY A 52 10.90 -7.38 34.04
CA GLY A 52 12.24 -6.80 34.11
C GLY A 52 12.17 -5.32 34.45
N HIS A 53 12.58 -4.96 35.67
CA HIS A 53 12.94 -3.58 35.98
C HIS A 53 14.39 -3.34 35.55
N LEU A 54 14.61 -2.57 34.49
CA LEU A 54 15.93 -1.99 34.24
C LEU A 54 16.09 -0.80 35.20
N ASN A 55 16.74 -1.02 36.34
CA ASN A 55 17.19 0.07 37.19
C ASN A 55 18.17 0.94 36.39
N SER A 56 17.73 2.15 36.05
CA SER A 56 18.54 3.17 35.38
C SER A 56 19.54 3.79 36.35
N GLU A 57 20.54 3.05 36.82
CA GLU A 57 21.69 3.66 37.52
C GLU A 57 23.01 2.86 37.58
N HIS A 58 23.10 1.64 37.03
CA HIS A 58 24.39 0.93 36.97
C HIS A 58 24.74 0.53 35.54
N THR A 59 25.51 1.39 34.86
CA THR A 59 26.40 0.96 33.78
C THR A 59 27.37 -0.08 34.33
N ILE A 60 27.08 -1.36 34.11
CA ILE A 60 28.05 -2.43 34.33
C ILE A 60 28.96 -2.44 33.11
N ASP A 61 30.19 -2.01 33.33
CA ASP A 61 31.30 -2.08 32.40
C ASP A 61 31.63 -3.56 32.10
N ILE A 62 31.40 -4.01 30.86
CA ILE A 62 31.46 -5.43 30.44
C ILE A 62 32.93 -5.85 30.18
N THR A 63 33.88 -5.35 30.96
CA THR A 63 35.32 -5.59 30.73
C THR A 63 35.98 -6.46 31.80
N LEU A 64 35.22 -7.09 32.69
CA LEU A 64 35.77 -8.04 33.67
C LEU A 64 35.04 -9.39 33.60
N MET A 65 35.68 -10.32 32.88
CA MET A 65 35.41 -11.76 33.00
C MET A 65 35.71 -12.22 34.42
N GLN A 66 34.67 -12.39 35.22
CA GLN A 66 34.65 -13.38 36.30
C GLN A 66 33.27 -14.06 36.31
N PRO A 67 33.20 -15.36 36.65
CA PRO A 67 31.92 -16.08 36.72
C PRO A 67 31.18 -15.59 37.96
N ILE A 68 30.31 -14.60 37.78
CA ILE A 68 29.40 -14.15 38.83
C ILE A 68 28.27 -15.17 38.88
N ASN A 69 28.35 -16.08 39.86
CA ASN A 69 27.30 -17.06 40.16
C ASN A 69 26.08 -16.44 40.85
N ASP A 70 26.09 -15.15 41.19
CA ASP A 70 24.99 -14.51 41.91
C ASP A 70 24.67 -13.15 41.27
N VAL A 71 23.92 -13.17 40.18
CA VAL A 71 23.03 -12.04 39.85
C VAL A 71 21.63 -12.57 40.04
N GLU A 72 21.12 -12.48 41.26
CA GLU A 72 19.69 -12.47 41.51
C GLU A 72 19.11 -11.28 40.72
N PHE A 73 18.71 -11.54 39.47
CA PHE A 73 17.59 -10.80 38.90
C PHE A 73 16.50 -10.87 39.96
N ILE A 74 16.06 -9.72 40.46
CA ILE A 74 14.93 -9.62 41.36
C ILE A 74 13.71 -10.11 40.59
N ILE A 75 13.52 -11.43 40.56
CA ILE A 75 12.31 -12.09 40.10
C ILE A 75 11.26 -11.63 41.10
N SER A 76 10.35 -10.76 40.67
CA SER A 76 9.19 -10.42 41.48
C SER A 76 8.56 -11.74 41.97
N PRO A 77 8.48 -11.99 43.30
CA PRO A 77 8.07 -13.28 43.85
C PRO A 77 6.58 -13.61 43.64
N TYR A 78 5.86 -12.87 42.78
CA TYR A 78 4.42 -12.97 42.59
C TYR A 78 3.98 -13.24 41.15
N SER A 79 4.80 -13.88 40.32
CA SER A 79 4.30 -14.38 39.03
C SER A 79 3.47 -15.65 39.24
N LYS A 80 2.15 -15.51 39.43
CA LYS A 80 1.22 -16.64 39.48
C LYS A 80 1.44 -17.56 38.26
N VAL A 81 1.77 -18.83 38.51
CA VAL A 81 1.85 -19.84 37.45
C VAL A 81 0.44 -20.33 37.14
N VAL A 82 0.05 -20.24 35.88
CA VAL A 82 -1.29 -20.61 35.39
C VAL A 82 -1.21 -21.69 34.32
N SER A 83 -2.34 -22.34 34.04
CA SER A 83 -2.39 -23.53 33.16
C SER A 83 -3.00 -23.28 31.79
N SER A 84 -3.49 -22.07 31.52
CA SER A 84 -4.01 -21.68 30.22
C SER A 84 -3.45 -20.32 29.80
N LEU A 85 -3.38 -20.09 28.48
CA LEU A 85 -2.94 -18.82 27.93
C LEU A 85 -3.94 -17.71 28.25
N GLU A 86 -5.25 -18.00 28.20
CA GLU A 86 -6.29 -17.01 28.50
C GLU A 86 -6.17 -16.50 29.94
N GLU A 87 -5.96 -17.40 30.90
CA GLU A 87 -5.75 -17.01 32.30
C GLU A 87 -4.51 -16.13 32.42
N ALA A 88 -3.41 -16.47 31.73
CA ALA A 88 -2.18 -15.69 31.76
C ALA A 88 -2.37 -14.29 31.18
N LEU A 89 -3.04 -14.17 30.03
CA LEU A 89 -3.28 -12.92 29.33
C LEU A 89 -4.30 -12.01 30.04
N ALA A 90 -5.14 -12.56 30.92
CA ALA A 90 -6.07 -11.79 31.74
C ALA A 90 -5.41 -11.08 32.94
N LEU A 91 -4.20 -11.51 33.34
CA LEU A 91 -3.49 -10.96 34.51
C LEU A 91 -2.83 -9.60 34.25
N ASN A 92 -2.78 -9.11 33.01
CA ASN A 92 -2.09 -7.86 32.68
C ASN A 92 -2.65 -7.20 31.40
N ASP A 93 -2.53 -5.87 31.29
CA ASP A 93 -2.81 -5.12 30.06
C ASP A 93 -1.62 -5.10 29.09
N TRP A 94 -1.14 -6.30 28.75
CA TRP A 94 0.01 -6.54 27.86
C TRP A 94 -0.15 -5.90 26.47
N LYS A 95 -1.39 -5.76 26.00
CA LYS A 95 -1.74 -5.18 24.69
C LYS A 95 -1.25 -3.73 24.53
N LEU A 96 -0.97 -3.03 25.64
CA LEU A 96 -0.47 -1.66 25.64
C LEU A 96 1.05 -1.55 25.41
N PHE A 97 1.77 -2.67 25.44
CA PHE A 97 3.20 -2.75 25.18
C PHE A 97 3.49 -2.95 23.68
N SER A 98 4.74 -2.76 23.29
CA SER A 98 5.21 -3.08 21.93
C SER A 98 5.85 -4.47 21.94
N PRO A 99 5.38 -5.42 21.12
CA PRO A 99 5.98 -6.75 21.06
C PRO A 99 7.34 -6.71 20.37
N SER A 100 8.29 -7.48 20.89
CA SER A 100 9.58 -7.79 20.27
C SER A 100 9.60 -9.21 19.70
N VAL A 101 9.04 -10.17 20.44
CA VAL A 101 8.99 -11.58 20.03
C VAL A 101 7.63 -12.17 20.36
N ILE A 102 7.10 -12.99 19.44
CA ILE A 102 5.92 -13.81 19.70
C ILE A 102 6.23 -15.24 19.26
N HIS A 103 6.07 -16.17 20.21
CA HIS A 103 6.28 -17.59 19.98
C HIS A 103 5.33 -18.12 18.91
N SER A 104 5.85 -18.89 17.96
CA SER A 104 5.15 -19.27 16.73
C SER A 104 3.81 -19.97 16.99
N GLN A 105 3.77 -20.88 17.97
CA GLN A 105 2.58 -21.64 18.33
C GLN A 105 1.40 -20.79 18.83
N PHE A 106 1.64 -19.55 19.29
CA PHE A 106 0.62 -18.72 19.92
C PHE A 106 0.26 -17.47 19.11
N ARG A 107 0.84 -17.28 17.93
CA ARG A 107 0.66 -16.07 17.10
C ARG A 107 -0.80 -15.81 16.75
N GLU A 108 -1.53 -16.85 16.31
CA GLU A 108 -2.93 -16.74 15.95
C GLU A 108 -3.81 -16.41 17.16
N SER A 109 -3.67 -17.16 18.27
CA SER A 109 -4.43 -16.89 19.50
C SER A 109 -4.18 -15.50 20.06
N ILE A 110 -2.94 -15.02 20.00
CA ILE A 110 -2.57 -13.66 20.42
C ILE A 110 -3.19 -12.62 19.47
N TRP A 111 -3.11 -12.85 18.16
CA TRP A 111 -3.69 -11.94 17.19
C TRP A 111 -5.21 -11.82 17.32
N GLU A 112 -5.92 -12.92 17.56
CA GLU A 112 -7.38 -12.95 17.81
C GLU A 112 -7.82 -12.00 18.92
N ILE A 113 -6.99 -11.92 19.97
CA ILE A 113 -7.23 -11.02 21.10
C ILE A 113 -6.87 -9.57 20.74
N VAL A 114 -5.77 -9.35 20.00
CA VAL A 114 -5.32 -7.99 19.66
C VAL A 114 -6.18 -7.32 18.61
N HIS A 115 -6.63 -8.04 17.57
CA HIS A 115 -7.37 -7.42 16.47
C HIS A 115 -8.74 -6.90 16.92
N THR A 116 -9.37 -7.57 17.89
CA THR A 116 -10.62 -7.15 18.53
C THR A 116 -10.43 -6.14 19.66
N ALA A 117 -9.20 -5.96 20.15
CA ALA A 117 -8.94 -5.04 21.26
C ALA A 117 -9.15 -3.57 20.87
N ASN A 118 -9.64 -2.80 21.84
CA ASN A 118 -9.74 -1.34 21.73
C ASN A 118 -8.38 -0.66 21.99
N ILE A 119 -7.46 -0.80 21.03
CA ILE A 119 -6.15 -0.14 21.01
C ILE A 119 -5.95 0.58 19.68
N SER A 120 -5.00 1.53 19.63
CA SER A 120 -4.74 2.32 18.42
C SER A 120 -4.30 1.45 17.23
N ARG A 121 -4.60 1.92 16.01
CA ARG A 121 -4.24 1.23 14.76
C ARG A 121 -2.73 0.99 14.66
N GLU A 122 -1.92 1.97 15.04
CA GLU A 122 -0.45 1.86 15.05
C GLU A 122 0.01 0.74 15.99
N ARG A 123 -0.65 0.55 17.13
CA ARG A 123 -0.32 -0.53 18.05
C ARG A 123 -0.76 -1.88 17.50
N LYS A 124 -1.94 -1.98 16.90
CA LYS A 124 -2.36 -3.20 16.17
C LYS A 124 -1.36 -3.58 15.09
N LEU A 125 -0.81 -2.62 14.34
CA LEU A 125 0.20 -2.89 13.32
C LEU A 125 1.50 -3.48 13.89
N LYS A 126 1.98 -2.99 15.05
CA LYS A 126 3.15 -3.56 15.72
C LYS A 126 2.92 -5.02 16.12
N TRP A 127 1.74 -5.31 16.67
CA TRP A 127 1.33 -6.67 17.00
C TRP A 127 1.20 -7.55 15.77
N PHE A 128 0.57 -7.06 14.72
CA PHE A 128 0.45 -7.79 13.46
C PHE A 128 1.82 -8.15 12.88
N ALA A 129 2.77 -7.21 12.88
CA ALA A 129 4.12 -7.45 12.38
C ALA A 129 4.88 -8.52 13.20
N ALA A 130 4.63 -8.59 14.52
CA ALA A 130 5.22 -9.61 15.39
C ALA A 130 4.52 -10.97 15.25
N CYS A 131 3.20 -10.99 15.03
CA CYS A 131 2.42 -12.22 14.80
C CYS A 131 2.64 -12.80 13.40
N TYR A 132 2.87 -11.97 12.38
CA TYR A 132 2.99 -12.37 10.98
C TYR A 132 4.27 -11.80 10.36
N PRO A 133 5.47 -12.24 10.81
CA PRO A 133 6.73 -11.73 10.28
C PRO A 133 6.89 -11.96 8.76
N GLU A 134 6.25 -12.99 8.21
CA GLU A 134 6.19 -13.24 6.77
C GLU A 134 5.37 -12.19 6.00
N LYS A 135 4.49 -11.44 6.69
CA LYS A 135 3.67 -10.35 6.12
C LYS A 135 4.23 -8.95 6.43
N GLN A 136 5.54 -8.83 6.68
CA GLN A 136 6.18 -7.56 7.02
C GLN A 136 5.96 -6.44 5.99
N LYS A 137 5.85 -6.78 4.69
CA LYS A 137 5.54 -5.78 3.65
C LYS A 137 4.17 -5.14 3.86
N LEU A 138 3.15 -5.95 4.18
CA LEU A 138 1.78 -5.48 4.42
C LEU A 138 1.73 -4.52 5.62
N SER A 139 2.37 -4.89 6.73
CA SER A 139 2.40 -4.06 7.94
C SER A 139 3.15 -2.75 7.70
N LYS A 140 4.24 -2.78 6.92
CA LYS A 140 5.00 -1.58 6.55
C LYS A 140 4.16 -0.62 5.71
N VAL A 141 3.49 -1.11 4.66
CA VAL A 141 2.63 -0.26 3.82
C VAL A 141 1.47 0.32 4.63
N ALA A 142 0.80 -0.49 5.43
CA ALA A 142 -0.28 -0.02 6.31
C ALA A 142 0.21 1.05 7.29
N SER A 143 1.42 0.89 7.83
CA SER A 143 2.05 1.90 8.70
C SER A 143 2.37 3.20 7.95
N GLN A 144 2.87 3.11 6.71
CA GLN A 144 3.15 4.30 5.89
C GLN A 144 1.87 5.04 5.53
N LEU A 145 0.79 4.33 5.21
CA LEU A 145 -0.53 4.93 4.97
C LEU A 145 -1.09 5.65 6.20
N LEU A 146 -0.92 5.09 7.40
CA LEU A 146 -1.36 5.74 8.65
C LEU A 146 -0.51 6.96 9.04
N GLN A 147 0.79 6.93 8.73
CA GLN A 147 1.75 7.97 9.16
C GLN A 147 1.86 9.14 8.20
N SER A 148 1.55 8.92 6.92
CA SER A 148 1.59 9.96 5.89
C SER A 148 0.52 11.01 6.16
N GLU A 149 0.91 12.28 6.24
CA GLU A 149 -0.06 13.39 6.38
C GLU A 149 -0.74 13.69 5.03
N TYR A 150 -0.08 13.36 3.93
CA TYR A 150 -0.58 13.57 2.58
C TYR A 150 -0.15 12.45 1.63
N THR A 151 -1.05 11.50 1.43
CA THR A 151 -0.94 10.42 0.45
C THR A 151 -1.72 10.76 -0.81
N ILE A 152 -1.10 10.58 -1.97
CA ILE A 152 -1.83 10.53 -3.25
C ILE A 152 -1.89 9.09 -3.76
N GLY A 153 -3.06 8.67 -4.20
CA GLY A 153 -3.27 7.41 -4.90
C GLY A 153 -3.17 7.63 -6.40
N ILE A 154 -2.31 6.88 -7.08
CA ILE A 154 -2.27 6.87 -8.54
C ILE A 154 -2.85 5.55 -9.00
N ILE A 155 -3.85 5.61 -9.88
CA ILE A 155 -4.49 4.41 -10.43
C ILE A 155 -4.15 4.34 -11.90
N GLY A 156 -3.48 3.26 -12.28
CA GLY A 156 -3.38 2.87 -13.68
C GLY A 156 -4.49 1.90 -14.01
N GLN A 157 -5.07 2.05 -15.19
CA GLN A 157 -5.82 0.94 -15.77
C GLN A 157 -4.79 -0.01 -16.37
N THR A 158 -4.66 -1.19 -15.79
CA THR A 158 -4.08 -2.34 -16.48
C THR A 158 -5.01 -2.66 -17.66
N THR A 159 -4.52 -2.34 -18.85
CA THR A 159 -5.19 -2.60 -20.13
C THR A 159 -5.60 -4.07 -20.27
N ASN A 160 -4.90 -4.99 -19.60
CA ASN A 160 -5.13 -6.43 -19.63
C ASN A 160 -6.56 -6.84 -19.23
N THR A 161 -7.22 -6.20 -18.25
CA THR A 161 -8.59 -6.63 -17.86
C THR A 161 -9.66 -6.25 -18.90
N LEU A 162 -9.44 -5.18 -19.66
CA LEU A 162 -10.33 -4.78 -20.75
C LEU A 162 -9.92 -5.38 -22.10
N GLU A 163 -8.67 -5.84 -22.22
CA GLU A 163 -8.16 -6.61 -23.35
C GLU A 163 -8.52 -8.09 -23.23
N GLU A 164 -8.69 -8.66 -22.04
CA GLU A 164 -9.26 -10.01 -21.85
C GLU A 164 -10.76 -10.04 -22.21
N ALA A 165 -11.50 -8.95 -21.93
CA ALA A 165 -12.85 -8.76 -22.46
C ALA A 165 -12.90 -8.64 -24.00
N SER A 166 -11.75 -8.57 -24.68
CA SER A 166 -11.65 -8.50 -26.15
C SER A 166 -11.64 -9.87 -26.84
N GLU A 167 -11.63 -10.99 -26.10
CA GLU A 167 -11.86 -12.31 -26.71
C GLU A 167 -13.21 -12.38 -27.46
N GLU A 168 -14.21 -11.58 -27.04
CA GLU A 168 -15.49 -11.45 -27.74
C GLU A 168 -15.46 -10.57 -29.02
N GLN A 169 -14.37 -9.83 -29.31
CA GLN A 169 -14.29 -8.95 -30.50
C GLN A 169 -12.91 -9.02 -31.19
N GLY A 170 -12.58 -10.23 -31.66
CA GLY A 170 -11.26 -10.64 -32.18
C GLY A 170 -10.58 -9.81 -33.28
N ILE A 171 -11.14 -8.71 -33.78
CA ILE A 171 -10.44 -7.82 -34.73
C ILE A 171 -9.29 -7.06 -34.05
N TRP A 172 -9.42 -6.71 -32.78
CA TRP A 172 -8.41 -5.91 -32.06
C TRP A 172 -7.17 -6.72 -31.67
N LYS A 173 -7.28 -8.05 -31.67
CA LYS A 173 -6.17 -8.98 -31.47
C LYS A 173 -5.12 -8.93 -32.58
N TYR A 174 -5.50 -8.45 -33.77
CA TYR A 174 -4.65 -8.41 -34.96
C TYR A 174 -4.29 -6.98 -35.39
N VAL A 175 -4.72 -5.97 -34.63
CA VAL A 175 -4.40 -4.56 -34.88
C VAL A 175 -3.41 -4.12 -33.80
N ASP A 176 -2.31 -3.47 -34.19
CA ASP A 176 -1.44 -2.81 -33.23
C ASP A 176 -2.18 -1.59 -32.63
N VAL A 177 -2.75 -1.79 -31.45
CA VAL A 177 -3.51 -0.76 -30.74
C VAL A 177 -2.64 0.16 -29.89
N THR A 178 -1.33 -0.11 -29.81
CA THR A 178 -0.39 0.54 -28.88
C THR A 178 -0.40 2.06 -29.02
N ASN A 179 -0.54 2.55 -30.25
CA ASN A 179 -0.50 3.98 -30.57
C ASN A 179 -1.85 4.58 -30.97
N ILE A 180 -2.97 3.86 -30.77
CA ILE A 180 -4.29 4.37 -31.16
C ILE A 180 -4.62 5.67 -30.41
N PHE A 181 -4.23 5.80 -29.15
CA PHE A 181 -4.45 7.04 -28.40
C PHE A 181 -3.36 8.10 -28.66
N SER A 182 -3.00 8.31 -29.92
CA SER A 182 -2.02 9.32 -30.35
C SER A 182 -2.62 10.35 -31.30
N ASN A 183 -2.04 11.55 -31.32
CA ASN A 183 -2.42 12.57 -32.29
C ASN A 183 -2.18 12.09 -33.72
N ALA A 184 -1.12 11.30 -33.95
CA ALA A 184 -0.84 10.72 -35.27
C ALA A 184 -1.97 9.80 -35.74
N ALA A 185 -2.45 8.89 -34.88
CA ALA A 185 -3.58 8.02 -35.21
C ALA A 185 -4.87 8.82 -35.46
N PHE A 186 -5.09 9.91 -34.73
CA PHE A 186 -6.23 10.80 -34.97
C PHE A 186 -6.15 11.52 -36.34
N GLU A 187 -4.98 12.01 -36.72
CA GLU A 187 -4.77 12.75 -37.97
C GLU A 187 -4.82 11.84 -39.20
N PHE A 188 -4.02 10.77 -39.17
CA PHE A 188 -3.75 9.91 -40.32
C PHE A 188 -4.67 8.69 -40.41
N ASP A 189 -5.14 8.17 -39.27
CA ASP A 189 -5.91 6.91 -39.18
C ASP A 189 -7.25 7.08 -38.44
N TYR A 190 -7.91 8.23 -38.64
CA TYR A 190 -9.10 8.63 -37.88
C TYR A 190 -10.20 7.57 -37.80
N ASP A 191 -10.39 6.77 -38.86
CA ASP A 191 -11.41 5.73 -38.86
C ASP A 191 -11.10 4.58 -37.90
N ILE A 192 -9.82 4.18 -37.79
CA ILE A 192 -9.35 3.17 -36.82
C ILE A 192 -9.42 3.76 -35.42
N PHE A 193 -8.92 4.98 -35.24
CA PHE A 193 -9.02 5.74 -33.99
C PHE A 193 -10.46 5.74 -33.47
N ARG A 194 -11.41 6.22 -34.29
CA ARG A 194 -12.81 6.31 -33.90
C ARG A 194 -13.40 4.95 -33.57
N LYS A 195 -13.16 3.92 -34.40
CA LYS A 195 -13.72 2.58 -34.17
C LYS A 195 -13.26 2.01 -32.84
N TYR A 196 -11.96 2.13 -32.52
CA TYR A 196 -11.41 1.60 -31.27
C TYR A 196 -11.89 2.38 -30.06
N VAL A 197 -11.90 3.72 -30.14
CA VAL A 197 -12.42 4.55 -29.05
C VAL A 197 -13.91 4.29 -28.83
N SER A 198 -14.69 4.12 -29.90
CA SER A 198 -16.13 3.77 -29.78
C SER A 198 -16.32 2.41 -29.11
N TYR A 199 -15.47 1.43 -29.46
CA TYR A 199 -15.45 0.13 -28.80
C TYR A 199 -15.12 0.25 -27.30
N LYS A 200 -14.08 1.00 -26.94
CA LYS A 200 -13.71 1.23 -25.53
C LYS A 200 -14.81 1.97 -24.76
N LEU A 201 -15.42 3.01 -25.35
CA LEU A 201 -16.55 3.73 -24.74
C LEU A 201 -17.73 2.80 -24.45
N LYS A 202 -18.03 1.86 -25.36
CA LYS A 202 -19.09 0.86 -25.16
C LYS A 202 -18.77 -0.08 -24.00
N ILE A 203 -17.54 -0.60 -23.91
CA ILE A 203 -17.14 -1.47 -22.80
C ILE A 203 -17.19 -0.71 -21.46
N LEU A 204 -16.76 0.55 -21.48
CA LEU A 204 -16.62 1.37 -20.29
C LEU A 204 -17.94 2.01 -19.81
N GLU A 205 -19.02 1.96 -20.61
CA GLU A 205 -20.32 2.54 -20.28
C GLU A 205 -20.91 1.96 -18.97
N GLU A 206 -20.78 0.64 -18.81
CA GLU A 206 -21.24 -0.09 -17.62
C GLU A 206 -20.12 -0.45 -16.65
N TYR A 207 -18.86 -0.26 -17.05
CA TYR A 207 -17.71 -0.61 -16.23
C TYR A 207 -17.56 0.35 -15.04
N ASN A 208 -17.54 -0.23 -13.83
CA ASN A 208 -17.43 0.51 -12.58
C ASN A 208 -16.00 0.56 -12.02
N GLY A 209 -15.00 0.13 -12.81
CA GLY A 209 -13.65 -0.08 -12.33
C GLY A 209 -13.45 -1.44 -11.67
N PRO A 210 -12.19 -1.77 -11.34
CA PRO A 210 -11.85 -2.97 -10.59
C PRO A 210 -12.42 -2.91 -9.17
N GLU A 211 -12.54 -4.08 -8.54
CA GLU A 211 -13.16 -4.23 -7.21
C GLU A 211 -12.47 -3.36 -6.14
N TYR A 212 -11.15 -3.19 -6.24
CA TYR A 212 -10.37 -2.38 -5.32
C TYR A 212 -10.74 -0.89 -5.32
N PHE A 213 -11.50 -0.38 -6.30
CA PHE A 213 -11.99 1.00 -6.25
C PHE A 213 -12.83 1.26 -4.99
N LYS A 214 -13.58 0.26 -4.52
CA LYS A 214 -14.34 0.39 -3.27
C LYS A 214 -13.40 0.54 -2.06
N LEU A 215 -12.31 -0.21 -2.03
CA LEU A 215 -11.31 -0.15 -0.96
C LEU A 215 -10.58 1.20 -0.97
N ILE A 216 -10.17 1.68 -2.15
CA ILE A 216 -9.53 2.99 -2.28
C ILE A 216 -10.46 4.14 -1.93
N SER A 217 -11.75 4.05 -2.29
CA SER A 217 -12.77 5.01 -1.87
C SER A 217 -12.93 5.01 -0.34
N ASN A 218 -12.85 3.83 0.30
CA ASN A 218 -12.83 3.74 1.77
C ASN A 218 -11.55 4.34 2.38
N PHE A 219 -10.40 4.19 1.73
CA PHE A 219 -9.14 4.79 2.20
C PHE A 219 -9.19 6.31 2.08
N GLU A 220 -9.81 6.82 1.01
CA GLU A 220 -10.05 8.27 0.82
C GLU A 220 -10.99 8.82 1.90
N SER A 221 -12.13 8.15 2.16
CA SER A 221 -13.10 8.59 3.18
C SER A 221 -12.50 8.60 4.59
N ASN A 222 -11.56 7.69 4.86
CA ASN A 222 -10.81 7.61 6.11
C ASN A 222 -9.54 8.48 6.14
N LYS A 223 -9.33 9.34 5.12
CA LYS A 223 -8.18 10.26 5.00
C LYS A 223 -6.80 9.57 4.98
N LEU A 224 -6.75 8.31 4.56
CA LEU A 224 -5.48 7.63 4.27
C LEU A 224 -4.96 7.99 2.88
N ILE A 225 -5.85 8.47 2.01
CA ILE A 225 -5.52 9.00 0.69
C ILE A 225 -6.27 10.32 0.49
N GLN A 226 -5.56 11.37 0.11
CA GLN A 226 -6.07 12.74 0.01
C GLN A 226 -6.54 13.06 -1.41
N SER A 227 -5.93 12.45 -2.42
CA SER A 227 -6.34 12.60 -3.82
C SER A 227 -6.07 11.34 -4.62
N ILE A 228 -6.97 11.05 -5.55
CA ILE A 228 -6.83 10.00 -6.55
C ILE A 228 -6.49 10.62 -7.90
N ILE A 229 -5.44 10.14 -8.53
CA ILE A 229 -5.00 10.57 -9.86
C ILE A 229 -5.11 9.38 -10.81
N PHE A 230 -5.97 9.51 -11.81
CA PHE A 230 -6.06 8.54 -12.89
C PHE A 230 -4.94 8.81 -13.90
N GLN A 231 -4.06 7.83 -14.08
CA GLN A 231 -2.97 7.89 -15.05
C GLN A 231 -3.49 7.69 -16.49
N ASN A 232 -4.35 6.69 -16.67
CA ASN A 232 -4.93 6.30 -17.97
C ASN A 232 -6.38 6.80 -18.09
N TYR A 233 -7.05 6.35 -19.16
CA TYR A 233 -8.40 6.77 -19.54
C TYR A 233 -9.43 6.51 -18.42
N SER A 234 -9.81 7.56 -17.70
CA SER A 234 -10.95 7.49 -16.79
C SER A 234 -12.27 7.73 -17.53
N THR A 235 -13.37 7.31 -16.92
CA THR A 235 -14.70 7.80 -17.24
C THR A 235 -15.22 8.68 -16.12
N SER A 236 -16.17 9.55 -16.42
CA SER A 236 -16.84 10.38 -15.42
C SER A 236 -17.48 9.50 -14.33
N ARG A 237 -17.99 8.32 -14.69
CA ARG A 237 -18.54 7.30 -13.78
C ARG A 237 -17.48 6.75 -12.80
N MET A 238 -16.30 6.41 -13.29
CA MET A 238 -15.20 5.93 -12.44
C MET A 238 -14.77 7.00 -11.45
N LYS A 239 -14.62 8.24 -11.91
CA LYS A 239 -14.22 9.37 -11.06
C LYS A 239 -15.24 9.69 -9.99
N GLY A 240 -16.53 9.55 -10.28
CA GLY A 240 -17.62 9.82 -9.34
C GLY A 240 -17.62 8.93 -8.08
N LYS A 241 -16.75 7.92 -8.01
CA LYS A 241 -16.53 7.08 -6.81
C LYS A 241 -15.60 7.71 -5.78
N PHE A 242 -14.90 8.76 -6.17
CA PHE A 242 -13.92 9.44 -5.36
C PHE A 242 -14.33 10.90 -5.18
N THR A 243 -14.11 11.42 -3.99
CA THR A 243 -14.42 12.81 -3.65
C THR A 243 -13.42 13.79 -4.24
N ASN A 244 -12.14 13.39 -4.34
CA ASN A 244 -11.07 14.19 -4.91
C ASN A 244 -10.29 13.40 -5.98
N ALA A 245 -10.87 13.30 -7.18
CA ALA A 245 -10.24 12.65 -8.33
C ALA A 245 -9.81 13.61 -9.45
N LEU A 246 -8.56 13.47 -9.88
CA LEU A 246 -7.96 14.18 -11.00
C LEU A 246 -7.66 13.23 -12.16
N ASP A 247 -7.69 13.75 -13.38
CA ASP A 247 -7.23 13.03 -14.56
C ASP A 247 -5.95 13.65 -15.08
N LEU A 248 -4.95 12.80 -15.29
CA LEU A 248 -3.73 13.26 -15.92
C LEU A 248 -3.94 13.56 -17.40
N GLN A 249 -4.51 12.60 -18.15
CA GLN A 249 -4.79 12.76 -19.58
C GLN A 249 -6.16 13.38 -19.84
N GLY A 250 -7.12 13.21 -18.93
CA GLY A 250 -8.52 13.63 -19.11
C GLY A 250 -9.43 12.43 -19.38
N PRO A 251 -10.76 12.64 -19.33
CA PRO A 251 -11.74 11.57 -19.46
C PRO A 251 -11.95 11.15 -20.92
N LEU A 252 -12.25 9.87 -21.12
CA LEU A 252 -12.53 9.29 -22.44
C LEU A 252 -13.94 9.65 -22.94
N ASP A 253 -14.91 9.74 -22.02
CA ASP A 253 -16.34 9.91 -22.29
C ASP A 253 -16.78 11.37 -22.51
N LEU A 254 -15.87 12.33 -22.33
CA LEU A 254 -16.13 13.73 -22.68
C LEU A 254 -15.68 13.99 -24.11
N ILE A 255 -16.61 14.18 -25.05
CA ILE A 255 -16.27 14.42 -26.47
C ILE A 255 -16.19 15.92 -26.77
N CYS A 256 -15.21 16.31 -27.58
CA CYS A 256 -15.10 17.65 -28.15
C CYS A 256 -14.72 17.62 -29.63
N CYS A 257 -14.99 18.72 -30.33
CA CYS A 257 -14.39 18.98 -31.63
C CYS A 257 -12.88 19.18 -31.49
N HIS A 258 -12.10 18.66 -32.43
CA HIS A 258 -10.66 18.91 -32.46
C HIS A 258 -10.33 20.38 -32.76
N ASP A 259 -11.04 20.98 -33.71
CA ASP A 259 -10.72 22.31 -34.25
C ASP A 259 -11.21 23.45 -33.35
N CYS A 260 -12.53 23.48 -33.07
CA CYS A 260 -13.14 24.57 -32.32
C CYS A 260 -13.32 24.29 -30.82
N ARG A 261 -13.00 23.07 -30.37
CA ARG A 261 -13.16 22.59 -28.97
C ARG A 261 -14.60 22.63 -28.44
N ALA A 262 -15.61 22.87 -29.28
CA ALA A 262 -17.01 22.76 -28.90
C ALA A 262 -17.32 21.34 -28.39
N HIS A 263 -18.12 21.26 -27.32
CA HIS A 263 -18.55 19.99 -26.75
C HIS A 263 -19.48 19.24 -27.70
N SER A 264 -19.41 17.91 -27.67
CA SER A 264 -20.29 17.03 -28.43
C SER A 264 -20.70 15.83 -27.59
N SER A 265 -21.72 15.10 -28.02
CA SER A 265 -22.15 13.86 -27.35
C SER A 265 -21.28 12.66 -27.75
N VAL A 266 -21.22 11.65 -26.87
CA VAL A 266 -20.67 10.33 -27.19
C VAL A 266 -21.40 9.72 -28.39
N THR A 267 -22.73 9.86 -28.44
CA THR A 267 -23.56 9.38 -29.54
C THR A 267 -23.14 9.98 -30.89
N ASP A 268 -22.86 11.28 -30.96
CA ASP A 268 -22.44 11.92 -32.21
C ASP A 268 -21.08 11.42 -32.69
N PHE A 269 -20.13 11.21 -31.76
CA PHE A 269 -18.83 10.59 -32.07
C PHE A 269 -18.99 9.15 -32.59
N VAL A 270 -19.76 8.34 -31.88
CA VAL A 270 -20.06 6.94 -32.25
C VAL A 270 -20.88 6.86 -33.53
N LEU A 271 -21.65 7.87 -33.93
CA LEU A 271 -22.35 7.90 -35.22
C LEU A 271 -21.53 8.54 -36.35
N ARG A 272 -20.26 8.87 -36.10
CA ARG A 272 -19.35 9.52 -37.08
C ARG A 272 -19.89 10.87 -37.57
N LYS A 273 -20.63 11.58 -36.72
CA LYS A 273 -21.04 12.95 -37.04
C LYS A 273 -19.84 13.88 -36.94
N THR A 274 -19.92 15.00 -37.64
CA THR A 274 -18.99 16.12 -37.51
C THR A 274 -19.49 17.11 -36.48
N CYS A 275 -18.60 18.00 -36.03
CA CYS A 275 -18.96 19.08 -35.13
C CYS A 275 -20.06 19.95 -35.73
N SER A 276 -21.14 20.17 -34.98
CA SER A 276 -22.25 21.04 -35.39
C SER A 276 -21.85 22.52 -35.51
N SER A 277 -20.78 22.95 -34.84
CA SER A 277 -20.32 24.35 -34.84
C SER A 277 -19.39 24.69 -35.99
N CYS A 278 -18.53 23.76 -36.44
CA CYS A 278 -17.50 24.05 -37.45
C CYS A 278 -17.27 22.95 -38.49
N GLY A 279 -17.99 21.82 -38.44
CA GLY A 279 -17.80 20.68 -39.33
C GLY A 279 -16.55 19.83 -39.05
N GLY A 280 -15.79 20.17 -38.01
CA GLY A 280 -14.56 19.47 -37.62
C GLY A 280 -14.76 18.05 -37.11
N ARG A 281 -13.66 17.27 -37.05
CA ARG A 281 -13.66 15.91 -36.50
C ARG A 281 -13.87 15.93 -34.97
N LEU A 282 -14.59 14.93 -34.47
CA LEU A 282 -14.86 14.76 -33.04
C LEU A 282 -13.84 13.80 -32.43
N ARG A 283 -13.55 13.97 -31.15
CA ARG A 283 -12.68 13.07 -30.38
C ARG A 283 -12.93 13.18 -28.88
N PRO A 284 -12.45 12.22 -28.09
CA PRO A 284 -12.30 12.41 -26.66
C PRO A 284 -11.51 13.68 -26.32
N SER A 285 -11.94 14.33 -25.24
CA SER A 285 -11.34 15.53 -24.69
C SER A 285 -10.05 15.25 -23.95
N MET A 286 -9.71 13.98 -23.72
CA MET A 286 -8.40 13.59 -23.20
C MET A 286 -7.25 14.05 -24.10
N THR A 287 -6.06 14.16 -23.53
CA THR A 287 -4.79 14.50 -24.18
C THR A 287 -4.26 13.23 -24.85
N LEU A 288 -4.07 13.24 -26.17
CA LEU A 288 -3.46 12.11 -26.88
C LEU A 288 -1.93 12.18 -26.80
N ALA A 289 -1.28 11.03 -26.99
CA ALA A 289 0.17 10.98 -27.14
C ALA A 289 0.62 11.90 -28.29
N GLY A 290 1.66 12.70 -28.04
CA GLY A 290 2.13 13.76 -28.95
C GLY A 290 1.51 15.13 -28.70
N GLU A 291 0.46 15.24 -27.88
CA GLU A 291 -0.09 16.52 -27.45
C GLU A 291 0.51 16.97 -26.11
N LYS A 292 0.48 18.29 -25.86
CA LYS A 292 0.79 18.83 -24.53
C LYS A 292 -0.39 18.58 -23.60
N PHE A 293 -0.12 18.16 -22.37
CA PHE A 293 -1.14 18.09 -21.33
C PHE A 293 -1.90 19.41 -21.20
N LYS A 294 -3.21 19.32 -20.97
CA LYS A 294 -4.03 20.48 -20.62
C LYS A 294 -3.42 21.17 -19.39
N LYS A 295 -3.09 22.45 -19.52
CA LYS A 295 -2.40 23.23 -18.48
C LYS A 295 -3.07 23.09 -17.11
N LYS A 296 -4.40 23.19 -17.05
CA LYS A 296 -5.16 23.08 -15.80
C LYS A 296 -4.99 21.70 -15.13
N ASN A 297 -5.15 20.61 -15.89
CA ASN A 297 -5.00 19.25 -15.37
C ASN A 297 -3.58 19.01 -14.87
N TRP A 298 -2.58 19.39 -15.66
CA TRP A 298 -1.17 19.23 -15.31
C TRP A 298 -0.81 20.01 -14.03
N VAL A 299 -1.22 21.28 -13.93
CA VAL A 299 -0.96 22.10 -12.74
C VAL A 299 -1.62 21.50 -11.49
N ASN A 300 -2.87 21.04 -11.60
CA ASN A 300 -3.55 20.40 -10.47
C ASN A 300 -2.82 19.13 -10.02
N VAL A 301 -2.42 18.26 -10.95
CA VAL A 301 -1.66 17.04 -10.63
C VAL A 301 -0.31 17.38 -10.00
N VAL A 302 0.44 18.32 -10.56
CA VAL A 302 1.73 18.77 -9.99
C VAL A 302 1.54 19.30 -8.57
N THR A 303 0.49 20.07 -8.33
CA THR A 303 0.17 20.61 -6.99
C THR A 303 -0.08 19.49 -5.97
N GLU A 304 -0.73 18.40 -6.37
CA GLU A 304 -0.93 17.23 -5.51
C GLU A 304 0.38 16.49 -5.22
N PHE A 305 1.24 16.34 -6.23
CA PHE A 305 2.58 15.76 -6.03
C PHE A 305 3.45 16.61 -5.08
N GLU A 306 3.42 17.94 -5.21
CA GLU A 306 4.21 18.85 -4.36
C GLU A 306 3.86 18.73 -2.86
N LYS A 307 2.62 18.35 -2.54
CA LYS A 307 2.17 18.12 -1.15
C LYS A 307 2.48 16.72 -0.64
N ALA A 308 2.64 15.74 -1.54
CA ALA A 308 2.60 14.34 -1.17
C ALA A 308 3.85 13.88 -0.40
N GLU A 309 3.62 13.23 0.73
CA GLU A 309 4.63 12.50 1.52
C GLU A 309 4.65 11.01 1.18
N LEU A 310 3.56 10.53 0.59
CA LEU A 310 3.43 9.16 0.09
C LEU A 310 2.72 9.15 -1.27
N ILE A 311 3.34 8.47 -2.24
CA ILE A 311 2.77 8.16 -3.53
C ILE A 311 2.40 6.68 -3.53
N PHE A 312 1.12 6.36 -3.68
CA PHE A 312 0.63 4.99 -3.72
C PHE A 312 0.11 4.65 -5.11
N CYS A 313 0.97 4.03 -5.92
CA CYS A 313 0.67 3.61 -7.28
C CYS A 313 0.02 2.22 -7.27
N ILE A 314 -1.13 2.09 -7.93
CA ILE A 314 -1.91 0.86 -8.04
C ILE A 314 -2.14 0.60 -9.53
N ASP A 315 -1.63 -0.54 -10.02
CA ASP A 315 -1.74 -0.95 -11.43
C ASP A 315 -1.25 0.11 -12.44
N CYS A 316 -0.32 0.96 -12.03
CA CYS A 316 0.26 2.01 -12.86
C CYS A 316 1.36 1.51 -13.78
N ASP A 317 1.43 2.08 -14.99
CA ASP A 317 2.64 2.03 -15.80
C ASP A 317 3.53 3.20 -15.42
N VAL A 318 4.55 2.94 -14.62
CA VAL A 318 5.46 3.97 -14.12
C VAL A 318 6.68 4.17 -15.03
N SER A 319 6.76 3.42 -16.14
CA SER A 319 7.82 3.57 -17.15
C SER A 319 7.60 4.77 -18.07
N VAL A 320 6.39 5.33 -18.07
CA VAL A 320 6.01 6.47 -18.92
C VAL A 320 6.82 7.74 -18.58
N PRO A 321 7.33 8.48 -19.58
CA PRO A 321 8.26 9.59 -19.36
C PRO A 321 7.74 10.73 -18.48
N TYR A 322 6.42 10.95 -18.43
CA TYR A 322 5.85 12.00 -17.60
C TYR A 322 5.80 11.62 -16.11
N PHE A 323 5.81 10.32 -15.78
CA PHE A 323 5.79 9.86 -14.39
C PHE A 323 7.07 10.27 -13.68
N SER A 324 8.24 10.06 -14.29
CA SER A 324 9.53 10.51 -13.73
C SER A 324 9.56 12.02 -13.47
N LYS A 325 9.00 12.82 -14.37
CA LYS A 325 8.88 14.29 -14.21
C LYS A 325 7.93 14.70 -13.08
N LEU A 326 6.82 13.98 -12.89
CA LEU A 326 5.94 14.21 -11.75
C LEU A 326 6.62 13.80 -10.45
N MET A 327 7.36 12.70 -10.48
CA MET A 327 8.14 12.25 -9.32
C MET A 327 9.15 13.31 -8.89
N GLU A 328 9.81 14.06 -9.80
CA GLU A 328 10.68 15.20 -9.44
C GLU A 328 10.00 16.30 -8.59
N LYS A 329 8.67 16.33 -8.50
CA LYS A 329 7.90 17.33 -7.74
C LYS A 329 7.66 16.97 -6.29
N THR A 330 7.98 15.75 -5.88
CA THR A 330 7.73 15.24 -4.53
C THR A 330 9.01 14.70 -3.89
N ASN A 331 9.10 14.81 -2.56
CA ASN A 331 10.10 14.08 -1.76
C ASN A 331 9.51 12.86 -1.04
N GLY A 332 8.24 12.55 -1.32
CA GLY A 332 7.52 11.46 -0.69
C GLY A 332 8.05 10.08 -1.06
N ASN A 333 7.74 9.11 -0.20
CA ASN A 333 8.01 7.70 -0.47
C ASN A 333 7.08 7.19 -1.57
N VAL A 334 7.49 6.12 -2.26
CA VAL A 334 6.70 5.54 -3.35
C VAL A 334 6.43 4.08 -3.06
N ILE A 335 5.16 3.70 -3.10
CA ILE A 335 4.71 2.31 -3.02
C ILE A 335 4.02 1.99 -4.34
N ILE A 336 4.43 0.88 -4.95
CA ILE A 336 3.93 0.43 -6.25
C ILE A 336 3.37 -0.97 -6.06
N LEU A 337 2.08 -1.07 -6.32
CA LEU A 337 1.30 -2.28 -6.24
C LEU A 337 0.89 -2.68 -7.65
N SER A 338 1.42 -3.80 -8.14
CA SER A 338 1.09 -4.29 -9.49
C SER A 338 1.26 -5.80 -9.55
N THR A 339 0.51 -6.45 -10.43
CA THR A 339 0.66 -7.88 -10.73
C THR A 339 1.88 -8.18 -11.58
N THR A 340 2.48 -7.19 -12.25
CA THR A 340 3.59 -7.40 -13.20
C THR A 340 4.78 -6.52 -12.86
N LYS A 341 5.94 -7.14 -12.60
CA LYS A 341 7.17 -6.40 -12.27
C LYS A 341 7.62 -5.49 -13.41
N GLN A 342 7.60 -4.19 -13.14
CA GLN A 342 8.17 -3.17 -14.01
C GLN A 342 9.59 -2.81 -13.53
N LEU A 343 10.53 -2.64 -14.47
CA LEU A 343 11.84 -2.06 -14.20
C LEU A 343 11.68 -0.54 -14.12
N ILE A 344 12.10 0.05 -13.01
CA ILE A 344 11.95 1.48 -12.76
C ILE A 344 13.31 2.02 -12.36
N GLU A 345 13.80 2.98 -13.13
CA GLU A 345 14.94 3.82 -12.72
C GLU A 345 14.41 5.17 -12.24
N ILE A 346 13.98 5.24 -10.99
CA ILE A 346 13.76 6.54 -10.36
C ILE A 346 15.12 7.05 -9.92
N LYS A 347 15.52 8.23 -10.44
CA LYS A 347 16.82 8.81 -10.10
C LYS A 347 16.91 9.07 -8.60
N LYS A 348 17.85 8.35 -7.97
CA LYS A 348 18.21 8.40 -6.54
C LYS A 348 18.37 9.83 -6.03
N ASN A 349 17.37 10.31 -5.31
CA ASN A 349 17.57 11.22 -4.19
C ASN A 349 16.49 10.88 -3.15
N THR A 350 16.93 10.23 -2.07
CA THR A 350 16.20 10.02 -0.80
C THR A 350 14.80 9.36 -0.81
N ARG A 351 14.37 8.71 -1.89
CA ARG A 351 13.07 7.99 -1.92
C ARG A 351 13.22 6.54 -1.48
N THR A 352 12.35 6.07 -0.59
CA THR A 352 12.18 4.64 -0.36
C THR A 352 11.12 4.13 -1.33
N GLU A 353 11.52 3.20 -2.19
CA GLU A 353 10.63 2.53 -3.13
C GLU A 353 10.26 1.13 -2.66
N HIS A 354 8.96 0.85 -2.68
CA HIS A 354 8.43 -0.47 -2.40
C HIS A 354 7.65 -0.98 -3.60
N TYR A 355 8.31 -1.80 -4.40
CA TYR A 355 7.63 -2.59 -5.42
C TYR A 355 7.07 -3.88 -4.80
N ILE A 356 5.76 -4.08 -4.93
CA ILE A 356 5.04 -5.22 -4.39
C ILE A 356 4.30 -5.90 -5.54
N GLU A 357 4.84 -7.04 -5.95
CA GLU A 357 4.24 -7.91 -6.97
C GLU A 357 3.10 -8.71 -6.37
N ILE A 358 1.87 -8.23 -6.49
CA ILE A 358 0.68 -8.87 -5.94
C ILE A 358 -0.60 -8.31 -6.58
N ASP A 359 -1.67 -9.10 -6.57
CA ASP A 359 -3.02 -8.63 -6.89
C ASP A 359 -3.44 -7.48 -5.95
N PRO A 360 -3.80 -6.30 -6.50
CA PRO A 360 -4.21 -5.16 -5.68
C PRO A 360 -5.44 -5.40 -4.82
N ASN A 361 -6.44 -6.13 -5.31
CA ASN A 361 -7.67 -6.38 -4.56
C ASN A 361 -7.37 -7.13 -3.26
N LYS A 362 -6.60 -8.22 -3.37
CA LYS A 362 -6.17 -9.01 -2.22
C LYS A 362 -5.37 -8.18 -1.23
N PHE A 363 -4.36 -7.46 -1.70
CA PHE A 363 -3.48 -6.71 -0.82
C PHE A 363 -4.20 -5.56 -0.11
N LEU A 364 -5.03 -4.80 -0.83
CA LEU A 364 -5.80 -3.70 -0.26
C LEU A 364 -6.88 -4.20 0.71
N SER A 365 -7.48 -5.37 0.45
CA SER A 365 -8.45 -6.00 1.36
C SER A 365 -7.78 -6.39 2.69
N GLU A 366 -6.57 -6.96 2.64
CA GLU A 366 -5.79 -7.26 3.84
C GLU A 366 -5.43 -5.99 4.63
N ILE A 367 -5.06 -4.89 3.95
CA ILE A 367 -4.86 -3.59 4.62
C ILE A 367 -6.15 -3.10 5.27
N ASN A 368 -7.29 -3.17 4.57
CA ASN A 368 -8.58 -2.70 5.09
C ASN A 368 -8.97 -3.44 6.37
N MET A 369 -8.83 -4.77 6.38
CA MET A 369 -9.07 -5.59 7.58
C MET A 369 -8.12 -5.20 8.71
N LEU A 370 -6.82 -5.07 8.41
CA LEU A 370 -5.78 -4.74 9.38
C LEU A 370 -5.99 -3.37 10.04
N LEU A 371 -6.48 -2.40 9.28
CA LEU A 371 -6.76 -1.05 9.76
C LEU A 371 -8.19 -0.90 10.32
N SER A 372 -9.01 -1.94 10.25
CA SER A 372 -10.40 -1.96 10.70
C SER A 372 -11.22 -0.81 10.08
N LEU A 373 -11.18 -0.69 8.76
CA LEU A 373 -11.82 0.37 7.97
C LEU A 373 -13.12 -0.07 7.32
#